data_AF-C6DEI4-F1
#
_entry.id   AF-C6DEI4-F1
#
_cell.length_a   1.000
_cell.length_b   1.000
_cell.length_c   1.000
_cell.angle_alpha   90.00
_cell.angle_beta   90.00
_cell.angle_gamma   90.00
#
_symmetry.space_group_name_H-M   'P 1'
#
loop_
_entity.id
_entity.type
_entity.pdbx_description
1 polymer ?
#
loop_
_entity_poly.entity_id
_entity_poly.type
_entity_poly.pdbx_seq_one_letter_code
_entity_poly.pdbx_strand_id
1 'polypeptide(L)'
;MGSISFLTDRRLETSPSIKESIYQLKCKSTLFLDAWEKSPQDLECAGRESEEAMRHLDHIVNEIMRYRDHLQSDNSYVGSSLETHLNITRALSVSPVTRLDQTSISGLGPGNGVLPSPGIPITMEKLLNKIKHRRTDSSNFRVESFGKHIFLIGVDKSNRQPDSIVEFVVKDFCDHCSDIAELI
;
A
#
# COMPACT_ATOMS: atom_id res chain seq x y z
N MET A 1 42.22 -8.26 -19.99
CA MET A 1 40.93 -8.95 -20.27
C MET A 1 39.86 -8.29 -19.42
N GLY A 2 38.72 -7.97 -20.04
CA GLY A 2 37.84 -6.84 -19.71
C GLY A 2 37.19 -6.86 -18.33
N SER A 3 37.27 -5.73 -17.62
CA SER A 3 36.39 -5.40 -16.50
C SER A 3 35.00 -5.08 -17.04
N ILE A 4 34.03 -5.93 -16.71
CA ILE A 4 32.61 -5.65 -16.94
C ILE A 4 32.17 -4.77 -15.78
N SER A 5 32.29 -3.45 -15.94
CA SER A 5 31.73 -2.47 -14.99
C SER A 5 30.24 -2.34 -15.30
N PHE A 6 29.42 -3.22 -14.72
CA PHE A 6 27.97 -3.20 -14.92
C PHE A 6 27.35 -2.20 -13.93
N LEU A 7 27.18 -0.95 -14.38
CA LEU A 7 26.29 0.06 -13.80
C LEU A 7 26.32 0.20 -12.27
N THR A 8 27.50 0.18 -11.65
CA THR A 8 27.64 0.57 -10.23
C THR A 8 27.92 2.06 -10.14
N ASP A 9 27.00 2.88 -10.64
CA ASP A 9 27.11 4.33 -10.44
C ASP A 9 26.37 4.70 -9.15
N ARG A 10 27.18 5.07 -8.14
CA ARG A 10 26.84 5.86 -6.96
C ARG A 10 25.56 5.50 -6.17
N ARG A 11 25.74 4.71 -5.10
CA ARG A 11 24.94 4.91 -3.88
C ARG A 11 25.43 6.18 -3.17
N LEU A 12 24.92 7.32 -3.57
CA LEU A 12 24.67 8.40 -2.61
C LEU A 12 23.46 7.92 -1.80
N GLU A 13 23.60 7.82 -0.48
CA GLU A 13 22.50 7.58 0.45
C GLU A 13 21.57 8.81 0.49
N THR A 14 20.94 9.12 -0.64
CA THR A 14 19.77 9.98 -0.68
C THR A 14 18.57 9.13 -0.30
N SER A 15 17.71 9.64 0.59
CA SER A 15 16.42 9.01 0.86
C SER A 15 15.74 8.69 -0.48
N PRO A 16 15.14 7.50 -0.65
CA PRO A 16 14.56 7.10 -1.92
C PRO A 16 13.51 8.13 -2.31
N SER A 17 13.47 8.53 -3.58
CA SER A 17 12.40 9.40 -4.07
C SER A 17 11.06 8.66 -3.97
N ILE A 18 9.95 9.39 -4.00
CA ILE A 18 8.62 8.79 -4.05
C ILE A 18 8.50 7.85 -5.28
N LYS A 19 9.02 8.27 -6.44
CA LYS A 19 9.02 7.46 -7.67
C LYS A 19 9.79 6.16 -7.50
N GLU A 20 10.97 6.21 -6.86
CA GLU A 20 11.75 5.02 -6.55
C GLU A 20 11.01 4.10 -5.58
N SER A 21 10.40 4.66 -4.52
CA SER A 21 9.63 3.85 -3.57
C SER A 21 8.41 3.18 -4.21
N ILE A 22 7.72 3.86 -5.14
CA ILE A 22 6.63 3.25 -5.90
C ILE A 22 7.14 2.11 -6.78
N TYR A 23 8.26 2.32 -7.48
CA TYR A 23 8.89 1.28 -8.29
C TYR A 23 9.28 0.07 -7.43
N GLN A 24 9.94 0.31 -6.29
CA GLN A 24 10.32 -0.74 -5.36
C GLN A 24 9.09 -1.46 -4.81
N LEU A 25 8.01 -0.77 -4.44
CA LEU A 25 6.78 -1.42 -3.99
C LEU A 25 6.19 -2.35 -5.08
N LYS A 26 6.19 -1.93 -6.36
CA LYS A 26 5.79 -2.79 -7.48
C LYS A 26 6.70 -4.03 -7.59
N CYS A 27 8.01 -3.84 -7.57
CA CYS A 27 9.00 -4.93 -7.64
C CYS A 27 8.84 -5.92 -6.49
N LYS A 28 8.71 -5.43 -5.25
CA LYS A 28 8.52 -6.26 -4.06
C LYS A 28 7.21 -7.04 -4.12
N SER A 29 6.13 -6.44 -4.63
CA SER A 29 4.89 -7.17 -4.87
C SER A 29 5.06 -8.30 -5.88
N THR A 30 5.82 -8.10 -6.96
CA THR A 30 6.09 -9.17 -7.95
C THR A 30 6.93 -10.28 -7.34
N LEU A 31 8.04 -9.95 -6.67
CA LEU A 31 8.91 -10.93 -6.02
C LEU A 31 8.18 -11.73 -4.93
N PHE A 32 7.28 -11.06 -4.20
CA PHE A 32 6.39 -11.69 -3.23
C PHE A 32 5.50 -12.75 -3.89
N LEU A 33 4.81 -12.39 -4.97
CA LEU A 33 3.96 -13.32 -5.73
C LEU A 33 4.79 -14.49 -6.29
N ASP A 34 5.95 -14.21 -6.87
CA ASP A 34 6.84 -15.24 -7.40
C ASP A 34 7.30 -16.22 -6.31
N ALA A 35 7.63 -15.73 -5.12
CA ALA A 35 8.01 -16.56 -3.98
C ALA A 35 6.82 -17.38 -3.43
N TRP A 36 5.62 -16.78 -3.44
CA TRP A 36 4.38 -17.38 -2.97
C TRP A 36 3.84 -18.48 -3.90
N GLU A 37 4.01 -18.34 -5.21
CA GLU A 37 3.52 -19.29 -6.22
C GLU A 37 4.50 -20.45 -6.50
N LYS A 38 5.73 -20.39 -5.99
CA LYS A 38 6.71 -21.50 -6.10
C LYS A 38 6.21 -22.78 -5.43
N SER A 39 6.67 -23.91 -5.96
CA SER A 39 6.45 -25.24 -5.37
C SER A 39 7.81 -25.95 -5.16
N PRO A 40 8.30 -26.10 -3.92
CA PRO A 40 7.68 -25.66 -2.65
C PRO A 40 7.69 -24.12 -2.49
N GLN A 41 6.75 -23.59 -1.70
CA GLN A 41 6.64 -22.14 -1.43
C GLN A 41 7.87 -21.63 -0.69
N ASP A 42 8.35 -20.44 -1.07
CA ASP A 42 9.47 -19.77 -0.44
C ASP A 42 8.97 -18.69 0.54
N LEU A 43 8.49 -19.15 1.71
CA LEU A 43 7.86 -18.29 2.72
C LEU A 43 8.85 -17.30 3.36
N GLU A 44 10.13 -17.65 3.44
CA GLU A 44 11.17 -16.76 3.96
C GLU A 44 11.39 -15.57 3.02
N CYS A 45 11.53 -15.85 1.72
CA CYS A 45 11.61 -14.80 0.72
C CYS A 45 10.34 -13.94 0.71
N ALA A 46 9.15 -14.55 0.67
CA ALA A 46 7.88 -13.83 0.71
C ALA A 46 7.76 -12.92 1.95
N GLY A 47 8.15 -13.41 3.13
CA GLY A 47 8.18 -12.62 4.36
C GLY A 47 9.09 -11.41 4.28
N ARG A 48 10.32 -11.59 3.78
CA ARG A 48 11.29 -10.48 3.61
C ARG A 48 10.81 -9.43 2.62
N GLU A 49 10.33 -9.84 1.45
CA GLU A 49 9.84 -8.91 0.44
C GLU A 49 8.60 -8.14 0.93
N SER A 50 7.73 -8.78 1.72
CA SER A 50 6.58 -8.13 2.36
C SER A 50 7.01 -7.07 3.38
N GLU A 51 8.01 -7.35 4.22
CA GLU A 51 8.51 -6.38 5.20
C GLU A 51 9.11 -5.15 4.51
N GLU A 52 9.91 -5.36 3.47
CA GLU A 52 10.49 -4.27 2.67
C GLU A 52 9.40 -3.47 1.92
N ALA A 53 8.39 -4.15 1.37
CA ALA A 53 7.24 -3.50 0.74
C ALA A 53 6.52 -2.54 1.70
N MET A 54 6.35 -2.91 2.98
CA MET A 54 5.71 -2.05 3.97
C MET A 54 6.47 -0.75 4.21
N ARG A 55 7.81 -0.78 4.18
CA ARG A 55 8.64 0.43 4.34
C ARG A 55 8.44 1.40 3.18
N HIS A 56 8.37 0.88 1.96
CA HIS A 56 8.08 1.70 0.77
C HIS A 56 6.65 2.23 0.79
N LEU A 57 5.67 1.40 1.20
CA LEU A 57 4.28 1.82 1.36
C LEU A 57 4.16 3.00 2.33
N ASP A 58 4.82 2.92 3.49
CA ASP A 58 4.83 4.00 4.48
C ASP A 58 5.46 5.28 3.95
N HIS A 59 6.58 5.16 3.23
CA HIS A 59 7.24 6.32 2.63
C HIS A 59 6.33 7.01 1.61
N ILE A 60 5.71 6.25 0.69
CA ILE A 60 4.78 6.78 -0.32
C ILE A 60 3.62 7.52 0.35
N VAL A 61 2.97 6.89 1.34
CA VAL A 61 1.85 7.48 2.06
C VAL A 61 2.26 8.79 2.73
N ASN A 62 3.42 8.81 3.40
CA ASN A 62 3.90 10.00 4.08
C ASN A 62 4.20 11.16 3.12
N GLU A 63 4.87 10.90 1.99
CA GLU A 63 5.22 11.95 1.03
C GLU A 63 3.98 12.55 0.35
N ILE A 64 3.03 11.73 -0.09
CA ILE A 64 1.77 12.23 -0.68
C ILE A 64 1.00 13.08 0.33
N MET A 65 0.88 12.59 1.57
CA MET A 65 0.15 13.30 2.62
C MET A 65 0.85 14.60 3.02
N ARG A 66 2.18 14.63 3.06
CA ARG A 66 2.97 15.86 3.29
C ARG A 66 2.75 16.88 2.19
N TYR A 67 2.78 16.47 0.92
CA TYR A 67 2.54 17.37 -0.21
C TYR A 67 1.11 17.93 -0.19
N ARG A 68 0.12 17.09 0.14
CA ARG A 68 -1.26 17.55 0.36
C ARG A 68 -1.34 18.59 1.46
N ASP A 69 -0.73 18.32 2.61
CA ASP A 69 -0.76 19.23 3.77
C ASP A 69 -0.07 20.58 3.44
N HIS A 70 0.98 20.56 2.61
CA HIS A 70 1.62 21.76 2.08
C HIS A 70 0.70 22.58 1.17
N LEU A 71 -0.01 21.95 0.21
CA LEU A 71 -0.99 22.67 -0.61
C LEU A 71 -2.16 23.22 0.23
N GLN A 72 -2.54 22.53 1.30
CA GLN A 72 -3.56 23.00 2.22
C GLN A 72 -3.08 24.22 3.02
N SER A 73 -1.83 24.23 3.51
CA SER A 73 -1.27 25.42 4.19
C SER A 73 -1.20 26.62 3.26
N ASP A 74 -0.98 26.38 1.97
CA ASP A 74 -0.82 27.39 0.94
C ASP A 74 -2.18 27.83 0.33
N ASN A 75 -3.30 27.27 0.81
CA ASN A 75 -4.66 27.47 0.29
C ASN A 75 -4.82 27.18 -1.21
N SER A 76 -3.96 26.34 -1.77
CA SER A 76 -3.93 25.95 -3.19
C SER A 76 -4.44 24.54 -3.45
N TYR A 77 -4.83 23.81 -2.39
CA TYR A 77 -5.33 22.44 -2.50
C TYR A 77 -6.66 22.32 -3.25
N VAL A 78 -7.63 23.20 -2.97
CA VAL A 78 -8.97 23.13 -3.57
C VAL A 78 -8.89 23.48 -5.05
N GLY A 79 -9.40 22.61 -5.91
CA GLY A 79 -9.32 22.69 -7.37
C GLY A 79 -8.00 22.21 -7.97
N SER A 80 -7.07 21.72 -7.15
CA SER A 80 -5.78 21.21 -7.65
C SER A 80 -5.92 19.86 -8.36
N SER A 81 -4.94 19.55 -9.22
CA SER A 81 -4.81 18.21 -9.79
C SER A 81 -4.66 17.14 -8.70
N LEU A 82 -3.97 17.47 -7.60
CA LEU A 82 -3.80 16.56 -6.48
C LEU A 82 -5.14 16.21 -5.84
N GLU A 83 -6.01 17.20 -5.57
CA GLU A 83 -7.36 16.94 -5.03
C GLU A 83 -8.15 16.01 -5.97
N THR A 84 -8.05 16.24 -7.28
CA THR A 84 -8.73 15.40 -8.28
C THR A 84 -8.27 13.94 -8.18
N HIS A 85 -6.96 13.69 -8.14
CA HIS A 85 -6.42 12.34 -7.96
C HIS A 85 -6.80 11.74 -6.60
N LEU A 86 -6.70 12.51 -5.52
CA LEU A 86 -7.01 12.05 -4.16
C LEU A 86 -8.50 11.68 -3.98
N ASN A 87 -9.39 12.25 -4.79
CA ASN A 87 -10.82 11.94 -4.79
C ASN A 87 -11.21 10.71 -5.63
N ILE A 88 -10.28 10.11 -6.38
CA ILE A 88 -10.57 8.89 -7.15
C ILE A 88 -10.68 7.68 -6.22
N THR A 89 -11.70 6.85 -6.44
CA THR A 89 -11.92 5.60 -5.72
C THR A 89 -10.87 4.54 -6.08
N ARG A 90 -10.23 3.95 -5.05
CA ARG A 90 -9.16 2.95 -5.22
C ARG A 90 -9.18 1.78 -4.23
N ALA A 91 -10.09 1.79 -3.28
CA ALA A 91 -10.17 0.75 -2.26
C ALA A 91 -11.60 0.51 -1.83
N LEU A 92 -11.80 -0.61 -1.14
CA LEU A 92 -13.05 -0.96 -0.47
C LEU A 92 -12.82 -0.95 1.04
N SER A 93 -13.79 -0.50 1.81
CA SER A 93 -13.73 -0.50 3.26
C SER A 93 -15.01 -1.03 3.88
N VAL A 94 -14.86 -1.87 4.90
CA VAL A 94 -15.95 -2.27 5.78
C VAL A 94 -15.81 -1.51 7.10
N SER A 95 -16.88 -0.82 7.49
CA SER A 95 -16.97 -0.12 8.76
C SER A 95 -18.46 0.07 9.12
N PRO A 96 -18.84 -0.03 10.40
CA PRO A 96 -18.00 -0.40 11.55
C PRO A 96 -17.63 -1.89 11.56
N VAL A 97 -16.45 -2.23 12.08
CA VAL A 97 -16.08 -3.61 12.44
C VAL A 97 -15.72 -3.70 13.91
N THR A 98 -15.67 -4.92 14.46
CA THR A 98 -15.16 -5.17 15.81
C THR A 98 -13.67 -5.47 15.79
N ARG A 99 -13.04 -5.41 16.98
CA ARG A 99 -11.64 -5.87 17.16
C ARG A 99 -11.47 -7.34 16.77
N LEU A 100 -12.49 -8.16 17.04
CA LEU A 100 -12.49 -9.58 16.73
C LEU A 100 -12.47 -9.79 15.21
N ASP A 101 -13.28 -9.04 14.46
CA ASP A 101 -13.28 -9.07 12.99
C ASP A 101 -11.90 -8.72 12.44
N GLN A 102 -11.25 -7.67 12.98
CA GLN A 102 -9.89 -7.29 12.56
C GLN A 102 -8.86 -8.38 12.85
N THR A 103 -8.90 -9.02 14.02
CA THR A 103 -7.97 -10.11 14.33
C THR A 103 -8.27 -11.38 13.54
N SER A 104 -9.53 -11.57 13.12
CA SER A 104 -9.93 -12.74 12.35
C SER A 104 -9.26 -12.78 10.97
N ILE A 105 -8.96 -11.62 10.35
CA ILE A 105 -8.31 -11.60 9.03
C ILE A 105 -6.92 -12.22 9.08
N SER A 106 -6.12 -11.96 10.13
CA SER A 106 -4.82 -12.59 10.33
C SER A 106 -4.98 -14.08 10.70
N GLY A 107 -6.08 -14.45 11.34
CA GLY A 107 -6.39 -15.82 11.78
C GLY A 107 -6.80 -16.79 10.66
N LEU A 108 -7.17 -16.30 9.47
CA LEU A 108 -7.55 -17.13 8.31
C LEU A 108 -6.35 -17.86 7.66
N GLY A 109 -5.14 -17.56 8.11
CA GLY A 109 -3.90 -18.03 7.49
C GLY A 109 -3.46 -17.14 6.31
N PRO A 110 -2.18 -17.20 5.94
CA PRO A 110 -1.62 -16.33 4.91
C PRO A 110 -2.26 -16.59 3.53
N GLY A 111 -2.61 -15.53 2.81
CA GLY A 111 -3.18 -15.62 1.46
C GLY A 111 -4.71 -15.81 1.42
N ASN A 112 -5.36 -15.97 2.57
CA ASN A 112 -6.81 -16.17 2.70
C ASN A 112 -7.57 -14.90 3.13
N GLY A 113 -6.98 -13.72 2.95
CA GLY A 113 -7.56 -12.47 3.42
C GLY A 113 -8.86 -12.10 2.68
N VAL A 114 -9.96 -11.96 3.43
CA VAL A 114 -11.27 -11.59 2.91
C VAL A 114 -11.93 -10.52 3.77
N LEU A 115 -12.72 -9.63 3.16
CA LEU A 115 -13.59 -8.72 3.91
C LEU A 115 -14.73 -9.48 4.60
N PRO A 116 -15.12 -9.09 5.82
CA PRO A 116 -16.23 -9.74 6.53
C PRO A 116 -17.62 -9.46 5.91
N SER A 117 -17.72 -8.44 5.05
CA SER A 117 -18.93 -8.10 4.30
C SER A 117 -18.56 -7.31 3.03
N PRO A 118 -19.49 -7.09 2.08
CA PRO A 118 -19.21 -6.26 0.92
C PRO A 118 -18.73 -4.87 1.33
N GLY A 119 -17.53 -4.49 0.88
CA GLY A 119 -16.94 -3.21 1.22
C GLY A 119 -17.58 -2.05 0.46
N ILE A 120 -17.56 -0.87 1.08
CA ILE A 120 -17.97 0.40 0.48
C ILE A 120 -16.75 1.04 -0.20
N PRO A 121 -16.87 1.55 -1.43
CA PRO A 121 -15.75 2.20 -2.10
C PRO A 121 -15.28 3.46 -1.37
N ILE A 122 -13.96 3.60 -1.23
CA ILE A 122 -13.30 4.76 -0.61
C ILE A 122 -12.32 5.42 -1.58
N THR A 123 -12.16 6.72 -1.41
CA THR A 123 -11.22 7.54 -2.20
C THR A 123 -9.77 7.26 -1.81
N MET A 124 -8.85 7.62 -2.70
CA MET A 124 -7.41 7.51 -2.46
C MET A 124 -6.99 8.26 -1.19
N GLU A 125 -7.53 9.45 -0.93
CA GLU A 125 -7.26 10.20 0.30
C GLU A 125 -7.64 9.41 1.55
N LYS A 126 -8.84 8.81 1.55
CA LYS A 126 -9.30 7.99 2.68
C LYS A 126 -8.43 6.76 2.83
N LEU A 127 -8.04 6.11 1.72
CA LEU A 127 -7.14 4.97 1.73
C LEU A 127 -5.79 5.33 2.37
N LEU A 128 -5.14 6.41 1.95
CA LEU A 128 -3.86 6.86 2.49
C LEU A 128 -3.94 7.11 4.00
N ASN A 129 -5.00 7.79 4.45
CA ASN A 129 -5.25 7.99 5.89
C ASN A 129 -5.44 6.65 6.63
N LYS A 130 -6.17 5.71 6.05
CA LYS A 130 -6.40 4.39 6.64
C LYS A 130 -5.10 3.56 6.71
N ILE A 131 -4.25 3.60 5.70
CA ILE A 131 -2.93 2.94 5.70
C ILE A 131 -2.01 3.51 6.80
N LYS A 132 -2.03 4.84 6.98
CA LYS A 132 -1.27 5.52 8.05
C LYS A 132 -1.69 5.09 9.45
N HIS A 133 -2.95 4.70 9.64
CA HIS A 133 -3.52 4.25 10.91
C HIS A 133 -3.74 2.74 10.97
N ARG A 134 -3.08 1.98 10.08
CA ARG A 134 -3.21 0.52 10.04
C ARG A 134 -2.64 -0.11 11.30
N ARG A 135 -3.20 -1.26 11.64
CA ARG A 135 -2.64 -2.17 12.62
C ARG A 135 -1.68 -3.13 11.95
N THR A 136 -0.45 -3.19 12.46
CA THR A 136 0.59 -4.07 11.91
C THR A 136 0.32 -5.55 12.16
N ASP A 137 -0.42 -5.90 13.21
CA ASP A 137 -0.79 -7.26 13.59
C ASP A 137 -2.09 -7.76 12.94
N SER A 138 -2.82 -6.87 12.27
CA SER A 138 -4.12 -7.15 11.66
C SER A 138 -4.03 -6.86 10.17
N SER A 139 -3.32 -7.72 9.44
CA SER A 139 -3.19 -7.63 7.99
C SER A 139 -3.18 -9.01 7.39
N ASN A 140 -3.65 -9.10 6.15
CA ASN A 140 -3.55 -10.31 5.34
C ASN A 140 -3.55 -9.89 3.87
N PHE A 141 -3.37 -10.84 2.98
CA PHE A 141 -3.45 -10.64 1.56
C PHE A 141 -4.29 -11.76 0.95
N ARG A 142 -4.68 -11.57 -0.30
CA ARG A 142 -5.12 -12.65 -1.17
C ARG A 142 -4.59 -12.42 -2.57
N VAL A 143 -4.41 -13.52 -3.30
CA VAL A 143 -4.06 -13.49 -4.71
C VAL A 143 -5.29 -13.99 -5.48
N GLU A 144 -5.94 -13.09 -6.21
CA GLU A 144 -7.03 -13.46 -7.09
C GLU A 144 -6.50 -13.95 -8.45
N SER A 145 -7.40 -14.47 -9.29
CA SER A 145 -7.08 -14.91 -10.64
C SER A 145 -6.27 -13.86 -11.41
N PHE A 146 -5.33 -14.32 -12.25
CA PHE A 146 -4.41 -13.48 -13.02
C PHE A 146 -3.37 -12.70 -12.19
N GLY A 147 -3.02 -13.18 -10.99
CA GLY A 147 -1.97 -12.59 -10.16
C GLY A 147 -2.37 -11.25 -9.52
N LYS A 148 -3.68 -11.03 -9.32
CA LYS A 148 -4.17 -9.82 -8.66
C LYS A 148 -3.86 -9.88 -7.16
N HIS A 149 -2.82 -9.17 -6.75
CA HIS A 149 -2.44 -9.03 -5.35
C HIS A 149 -3.33 -8.01 -4.65
N ILE A 150 -4.16 -8.49 -3.73
CA ILE A 150 -5.03 -7.67 -2.89
C ILE A 150 -4.49 -7.69 -1.48
N PHE A 151 -4.29 -6.51 -0.93
CA PHE A 151 -3.82 -6.33 0.44
C PHE A 151 -4.98 -5.88 1.34
N LEU A 152 -5.10 -6.50 2.50
CA LEU A 152 -6.13 -6.22 3.50
C LEU A 152 -5.49 -5.77 4.79
N ILE A 153 -6.01 -4.68 5.35
CA ILE A 153 -5.52 -4.11 6.60
C ILE A 153 -6.68 -3.80 7.54
N GLY A 154 -6.53 -4.18 8.80
CA GLY A 154 -7.29 -3.67 9.91
C GLY A 154 -6.80 -2.28 10.28
N VAL A 155 -7.72 -1.37 10.57
CA VAL A 155 -7.43 0.04 10.82
C VAL A 155 -8.12 0.47 12.10
N ASP A 156 -7.33 0.98 13.03
CA ASP A 156 -7.81 1.45 14.33
C ASP A 156 -8.62 2.74 14.20
N LYS A 157 -9.48 2.98 15.19
CA LYS A 157 -10.19 4.26 15.39
C LYS A 157 -9.22 5.44 15.39
N SER A 158 -9.11 6.14 14.27
CA SER A 158 -8.58 7.50 14.24
C SER A 158 -9.73 8.50 14.33
N ASN A 159 -9.56 9.57 15.10
CA ASN A 159 -10.46 10.74 15.11
C ASN A 159 -11.97 10.41 15.23
N ARG A 160 -12.36 9.64 16.26
CA ARG A 160 -13.76 9.25 16.57
C ARG A 160 -14.47 8.39 15.52
N GLN A 161 -13.75 7.88 14.52
CA GLN A 161 -14.33 6.92 13.58
C GLN A 161 -14.33 5.50 14.17
N PRO A 162 -15.31 4.66 13.80
CA PRO A 162 -15.29 3.24 14.15
C PRO A 162 -14.11 2.52 13.48
N ASP A 163 -13.75 1.37 14.05
CA ASP A 163 -12.77 0.48 13.46
C ASP A 163 -13.21 0.07 12.05
N SER A 164 -12.23 -0.18 11.19
CA SER A 164 -12.50 -0.58 9.81
C SER A 164 -11.53 -1.66 9.33
N ILE A 165 -11.94 -2.38 8.30
CA ILE A 165 -11.03 -3.19 7.47
C ILE A 165 -11.06 -2.57 6.08
N VAL A 166 -9.90 -2.47 5.46
CA VAL A 166 -9.73 -1.89 4.13
C VAL A 166 -9.02 -2.91 3.25
N GLU A 167 -9.47 -3.03 2.00
CA GLU A 167 -8.75 -3.78 0.97
C GLU A 167 -8.48 -2.92 -0.26
N PHE A 168 -7.36 -3.18 -0.91
CA PHE A 168 -6.99 -2.54 -2.16
C PHE A 168 -6.08 -3.42 -3.00
N VAL A 169 -6.11 -3.22 -4.32
CA VAL A 169 -5.22 -3.90 -5.26
C VAL A 169 -3.88 -3.17 -5.27
N VAL A 170 -2.79 -3.87 -4.97
CA VAL A 170 -1.46 -3.26 -4.84
C VAL A 170 -1.01 -2.62 -6.16
N LYS A 171 -1.26 -3.28 -7.29
CA LYS A 171 -0.93 -2.75 -8.62
C LYS A 171 -1.64 -1.43 -8.90
N ASP A 172 -2.96 -1.40 -8.75
CA ASP A 172 -3.78 -0.21 -9.01
C ASP A 172 -3.41 0.95 -8.08
N PHE A 173 -3.09 0.64 -6.82
CA PHE A 173 -2.55 1.62 -5.88
C PHE A 173 -1.22 2.19 -6.39
N CYS A 174 -0.27 1.35 -6.79
CA CYS A 174 1.03 1.81 -7.24
C CYS A 174 0.95 2.61 -8.55
N ASP A 175 0.11 2.19 -9.51
CA ASP A 175 -0.11 2.93 -10.76
C ASP A 175 -0.68 4.32 -10.47
N HIS A 176 -1.67 4.41 -9.57
CA HIS A 176 -2.24 5.70 -9.21
C HIS A 176 -1.28 6.58 -8.39
N CYS A 177 -0.45 5.98 -7.52
CA CYS A 177 0.63 6.70 -6.85
C CYS A 177 1.67 7.21 -7.86
N SER A 178 1.93 6.49 -8.96
CA SER A 178 2.80 6.98 -10.04
C SER A 178 2.23 8.25 -10.67
N ASP A 179 0.93 8.30 -10.94
CA ASP A 179 0.28 9.50 -11.48
C ASP A 179 0.38 10.69 -10.50
N ILE A 180 0.15 10.44 -9.20
CA ILE A 180 0.28 11.47 -8.16
C ILE A 180 1.73 11.95 -8.04
N ALA A 181 2.71 11.05 -8.16
CA ALA A 181 4.13 11.37 -8.08
C ALA A 181 4.65 12.23 -9.24
N GLU A 182 3.89 12.38 -10.34
CA GLU A 182 4.20 13.37 -11.38
C GLU A 182 3.80 14.80 -11.00
N LEU A 183 3.02 14.96 -9.93
CA LEU A 183 2.55 16.25 -9.41
C LEU A 183 3.41 16.78 -8.25
N ILE A 184 4.28 15.93 -7.68
CA ILE A 184 5.15 16.23 -6.52
C ILE A 184 6.57 16.47 -7.01
#